data_AF-A0A0Q5ZH34-F1
#
_entry.id   AF-A0A0Q5ZH34-F1
#
_cell.length_a   1.000
_cell.length_b   1.000
_cell.length_c   1.000
_cell.angle_alpha   90.00
_cell.angle_beta   90.00
_cell.angle_gamma   90.00
#
_symmetry.space_group_name_H-M   'P 1'
#
loop_
_entity.id
_entity.type
_entity.pdbx_description
1 polymer ?
#
loop_
_entity_poly.entity_id
_entity_poly.type
_entity_poly.pdbx_seq_one_letter_code
_entity_poly.pdbx_strand_id
1 'polypeptide(L)'
;MFFIQINILESFLFFFLLFRKFSNYICPVQKTIKAMDKSITKKIYYNTGILNVLQKKYGYSIDYIRKSLRGDRVGVMPDEIKKEYKALEAAAQKAIEDKANN
;
A
#
# COMPACT_ATOMS: atom_id res chain seq x y z
N MET A 1 -43.65 54.29 21.51
CA MET A 1 -44.89 53.57 21.13
C MET A 1 -45.25 54.01 19.71
N PHE A 2 -44.59 53.57 18.63
CA PHE A 2 -44.58 52.21 18.09
C PHE A 2 -43.44 51.96 17.07
N PHE A 3 -42.44 52.85 16.95
CA PHE A 3 -41.49 52.82 15.82
C PHE A 3 -40.15 52.11 16.06
N ILE A 4 -39.80 51.74 17.30
CA ILE A 4 -38.48 51.14 17.62
C ILE A 4 -38.50 49.60 17.58
N GLN A 5 -39.69 48.96 17.64
CA GLN A 5 -39.80 47.50 17.69
C GLN A 5 -39.68 46.76 16.34
N ILE A 6 -39.75 47.46 15.20
CA ILE A 6 -39.76 46.81 13.87
C ILE A 6 -38.36 46.46 13.35
N ASN A 7 -37.31 47.21 13.73
CA ASN A 7 -35.99 47.08 13.09
C ASN A 7 -35.11 45.93 13.63
N ILE A 8 -35.40 45.38 14.81
CA ILE A 8 -34.56 44.32 15.41
C ILE A 8 -34.93 42.94 14.86
N LEU A 9 -36.20 42.70 14.52
CA LEU A 9 -36.63 41.42 13.94
C LEU A 9 -36.18 41.27 12.47
N GLU A 10 -36.23 42.34 11.68
CA GLU A 10 -35.79 42.36 10.28
C GLU A 10 -34.28 42.13 10.14
N SER A 11 -33.50 42.68 11.07
CA SER A 11 -32.05 42.44 11.13
C SER A 11 -31.71 40.98 11.45
N PHE A 12 -32.52 40.34 12.29
CA PHE A 12 -32.34 38.94 12.67
C PHE A 12 -32.77 37.99 11.54
N LEU A 13 -33.84 38.32 10.81
CA LEU A 13 -34.30 37.55 9.65
C LEU A 13 -33.31 37.63 8.48
N PHE A 14 -32.71 38.81 8.26
CA PHE A 14 -31.69 39.00 7.23
C PHE A 14 -30.41 38.21 7.54
N PHE A 15 -29.99 38.15 8.80
CA PHE A 15 -28.86 37.32 9.23
C PHE A 15 -29.15 35.81 9.16
N PHE A 16 -30.39 35.39 9.49
CA PHE A 16 -30.84 34.00 9.40
C PHE A 16 -30.93 33.50 7.95
N LEU A 17 -31.40 34.33 7.02
CA LEU A 17 -31.44 34.01 5.58
C LEU A 17 -30.03 33.93 4.96
N LEU A 18 -29.06 34.69 5.48
CA LEU A 18 -27.68 34.62 5.02
C LEU A 18 -26.98 33.31 5.44
N PHE A 19 -27.29 32.77 6.63
CA PHE A 19 -26.70 31.52 7.11
C PHE A 19 -27.12 30.28 6.31
N ARG A 20 -28.33 30.27 5.74
CA ARG A 20 -28.87 29.09 5.04
C ARG A 20 -28.20 28.83 3.69
N LYS A 21 -27.53 29.83 3.10
CA LYS A 21 -26.86 29.71 1.80
C LYS A 21 -25.45 29.12 1.89
N PHE A 22 -24.86 29.04 3.08
CA PHE A 22 -23.50 28.49 3.26
C PHE A 22 -23.44 26.97 3.44
N SER A 23 -24.57 26.30 3.66
CA SER A 23 -24.55 24.84 3.89
C SER A 23 -24.16 24.00 2.68
N ASN A 24 -24.22 24.55 1.45
CA ASN A 24 -23.96 23.80 0.22
C ASN A 24 -22.54 23.97 -0.34
N TYR A 25 -21.65 24.64 0.39
CA TYR A 25 -20.19 24.58 0.13
C TYR A 25 -19.49 23.58 1.06
N ILE A 26 -20.24 22.86 1.90
CA ILE A 26 -19.74 21.64 2.52
C ILE A 26 -19.62 20.62 1.39
N CYS A 27 -18.38 20.46 0.91
CA CYS A 27 -17.97 19.44 -0.03
C CYS A 27 -18.68 18.10 0.28
N PRO A 28 -19.23 17.37 -0.70
CA PRO A 28 -19.68 16.00 -0.47
C PRO A 28 -18.46 15.11 -0.14
N VAL A 29 -18.03 15.09 1.14
CA VAL A 29 -16.92 14.28 1.65
C VAL A 29 -17.27 12.77 1.70
N GLN A 30 -18.46 12.36 1.27
CA GLN A 30 -18.93 10.98 1.45
C GLN A 30 -19.16 10.18 0.17
N LYS A 31 -18.70 10.66 -1.00
CA LYS A 31 -18.75 9.87 -2.26
C LYS A 31 -17.40 9.69 -2.95
N THR A 32 -16.35 9.50 -2.16
CA THR A 32 -15.06 8.96 -2.64
C THR A 32 -14.40 8.01 -1.64
N ILE A 33 -15.16 7.15 -0.96
CA ILE A 33 -14.57 5.91 -0.37
C ILE A 33 -14.47 4.83 -1.46
N LYS A 34 -13.86 5.17 -2.59
CA LYS A 34 -13.27 4.23 -3.57
C LYS A 34 -11.99 4.83 -4.17
N ALA A 35 -11.34 5.75 -3.46
CA ALA A 35 -10.01 6.24 -3.80
C ALA A 35 -9.01 5.61 -2.82
N MET A 36 -8.45 4.49 -3.26
CA MET A 36 -7.32 3.74 -2.68
C MET A 36 -7.50 3.35 -1.21
N ASP A 37 -8.17 2.21 -1.00
CA ASP A 37 -7.78 1.35 0.13
C ASP A 37 -6.30 1.04 -0.04
N LYS A 38 -5.44 1.75 0.71
CA LYS A 38 -4.01 1.42 0.84
C LYS A 38 -3.93 0.14 1.67
N SER A 39 -4.44 -0.96 1.12
CA SER A 39 -4.18 -2.27 1.65
C SER A 39 -2.66 -2.41 1.68
N ILE A 40 -2.10 -2.47 2.89
CA ILE A 40 -0.66 -2.54 3.10
C ILE A 40 -0.21 -3.84 2.43
N THR A 41 0.32 -3.74 1.22
CA THR A 41 0.83 -4.92 0.51
C THR A 41 2.02 -5.42 1.31
N LYS A 42 1.90 -6.62 1.88
CA LYS A 42 2.97 -7.23 2.68
C LYS A 42 4.24 -7.30 1.82
N LYS A 43 5.33 -6.71 2.31
CA LYS A 43 6.62 -6.77 1.62
C LYS A 43 7.14 -8.20 1.70
N ILE A 44 7.42 -8.80 0.55
CA ILE A 44 8.03 -10.13 0.47
C ILE A 44 9.51 -9.99 0.84
N TYR A 45 9.92 -10.64 1.93
CA TYR A 45 11.32 -10.72 2.34
C TYR A 45 11.93 -12.02 1.80
N TYR A 46 13.10 -11.89 1.17
CA TYR A 46 13.86 -13.02 0.63
C TYR A 46 15.13 -13.24 1.45
N ASN A 47 15.60 -14.49 1.53
CA ASN A 47 16.82 -14.82 2.24
C ASN A 47 18.04 -14.18 1.54
N THR A 48 18.73 -13.28 2.24
CA THR A 48 19.89 -12.54 1.73
C THR A 48 21.08 -13.44 1.41
N GLY A 49 21.26 -14.53 2.17
CA GLY A 49 22.32 -15.51 1.92
C GLY A 49 22.16 -16.19 0.57
N ILE A 50 20.94 -16.67 0.27
CA ILE A 50 20.62 -17.32 -1.01
C ILE A 50 20.78 -16.34 -2.18
N LEU A 51 20.36 -15.08 -2.01
CA LEU A 51 20.52 -14.05 -3.04
C LEU A 51 22.00 -13.79 -3.39
N ASN A 52 22.88 -13.75 -2.38
CA ASN A 52 24.32 -13.56 -2.60
C ASN A 52 24.96 -14.76 -3.32
N VAL A 53 24.51 -15.98 -3.01
CA VAL A 53 24.97 -17.19 -3.71
C VAL A 53 24.55 -17.17 -5.19
N LEU A 54 23.29 -16.85 -5.47
CA LEU A 54 22.77 -16.74 -6.84
C LEU A 54 23.47 -15.63 -7.63
N GLN A 55 23.76 -14.49 -6.99
CA GLN A 55 24.55 -13.41 -7.60
C GLN A 55 25.93 -13.90 -8.01
N LYS A 56 26.64 -14.64 -7.13
CA LYS A 56 27.97 -15.17 -7.44
C LYS A 56 27.94 -16.21 -8.55
N LYS A 57 26.89 -17.04 -8.62
CA LYS A 57 26.75 -18.10 -9.62
C LYS A 57 26.47 -17.54 -11.02
N TYR A 58 25.53 -16.61 -11.12
CA TYR A 58 25.03 -16.12 -12.42
C TYR A 58 25.60 -14.76 -12.84
N GLY A 59 26.24 -14.03 -11.93
CA GLY A 59 26.78 -12.70 -12.21
C GLY A 59 25.73 -11.59 -12.36
N TYR A 60 24.46 -11.87 -12.08
CA TYR A 60 23.39 -10.87 -12.19
C TYR A 60 23.30 -9.97 -10.96
N SER A 61 22.74 -8.77 -11.16
CA SER A 61 22.43 -7.87 -10.05
C SER A 61 21.35 -8.49 -9.15
N ILE A 62 21.43 -8.20 -7.85
CA ILE A 62 20.45 -8.69 -6.87
C ILE A 62 19.04 -8.19 -7.22
N ASP A 63 18.93 -6.98 -7.77
CA ASP A 63 17.64 -6.44 -8.22
C ASP A 63 17.04 -7.26 -9.38
N TYR A 64 17.85 -7.70 -10.33
CA TYR A 64 17.38 -8.59 -11.41
C TYR A 64 16.87 -9.92 -10.86
N ILE A 65 17.59 -10.52 -9.90
CA ILE A 65 17.18 -11.76 -9.23
C ILE A 65 15.83 -11.53 -8.52
N ARG A 66 15.66 -10.45 -7.77
CA ARG A 66 14.39 -10.12 -7.08
C ARG A 66 13.23 -9.88 -8.04
N LYS A 67 13.47 -9.23 -9.19
CA LYS A 67 12.46 -9.06 -10.26
C LYS A 67 12.07 -10.40 -10.86
N SER A 68 13.04 -11.30 -11.04
CA SER A 68 12.80 -12.67 -11.52
C SER A 68 11.94 -13.46 -10.54
N LEU A 69 12.24 -13.40 -9.24
CA LEU A 69 11.46 -14.10 -8.20
C LEU A 69 10.02 -13.57 -8.09
N ARG A 70 9.83 -12.26 -8.24
CA ARG A 70 8.49 -11.63 -8.26
C ARG A 70 7.65 -12.04 -9.47
N GLY A 71 8.29 -12.44 -10.58
CA GLY A 71 7.62 -12.71 -11.85
C GLY A 71 7.53 -11.50 -12.78
N ASP A 72 8.23 -10.40 -12.47
CA ASP A 72 8.27 -9.20 -13.32
C ASP A 72 8.97 -9.48 -14.67
N ARG A 73 9.79 -10.53 -14.73
CA ARG A 73 10.56 -10.94 -15.92
C ARG A 73 10.20 -12.37 -16.29
N VAL A 74 9.93 -12.59 -17.58
CA VAL A 74 9.58 -13.90 -18.16
C VAL A 74 10.69 -14.30 -19.14
N GLY A 75 11.12 -15.56 -19.09
CA GLY A 75 12.18 -16.11 -19.93
C GLY A 75 12.84 -17.34 -19.31
N VAL A 76 13.75 -17.97 -20.06
CA VAL A 76 14.43 -19.20 -19.61
C VAL A 76 15.26 -18.97 -18.34
N MET A 77 16.09 -17.92 -18.35
CA MET A 77 16.97 -17.57 -17.24
C MET A 77 16.23 -17.26 -15.91
N PRO A 78 15.21 -16.38 -15.86
CA PRO A 78 14.47 -16.13 -14.62
C PRO A 78 13.75 -17.38 -14.09
N ASP A 79 13.33 -18.30 -14.96
CA ASP A 79 12.68 -19.54 -14.54
C ASP A 79 13.67 -20.53 -13.93
N GLU A 80 14.90 -20.60 -14.43
CA GLU A 80 15.99 -21.35 -13.80
C GLU A 80 16.33 -20.78 -12.41
N ILE A 81 16.46 -19.44 -12.30
CA ILE A 81 16.71 -18.76 -11.03
C ILE A 81 15.62 -19.07 -10.00
N LYS A 82 14.34 -19.07 -10.41
CA LYS A 82 13.22 -19.43 -9.52
C LYS A 82 13.32 -20.87 -9.02
N LYS A 83 13.64 -21.82 -9.91
CA LYS A 83 13.77 -23.25 -9.55
C LYS A 83 14.90 -23.45 -8.55
N GLU A 84 16.04 -22.84 -8.79
CA GLU A 84 17.21 -22.99 -7.92
C GLU A 84 17.02 -22.30 -6.56
N TYR A 85 16.42 -21.10 -6.54
CA TYR A 85 16.10 -20.43 -5.29
C TYR A 85 15.23 -21.31 -4.39
N LYS A 86 14.17 -21.93 -4.95
CA LYS A 86 13.30 -22.83 -4.20
C LYS A 86 14.03 -24.08 -3.70
N ALA A 87 14.95 -24.64 -4.49
CA ALA A 87 15.75 -25.79 -4.07
C ALA A 87 16.66 -25.45 -2.88
N LEU A 88 17.32 -24.28 -2.92
CA LEU A 88 18.18 -23.81 -1.83
C LEU A 88 17.38 -23.48 -0.57
N GLU A 89 16.20 -22.90 -0.71
CA GLU A 89 15.30 -22.61 0.41
C GLU A 89 14.84 -23.90 1.10
N ALA A 90 14.42 -24.91 0.33
CA ALA A 90 14.03 -26.19 0.87
C ALA A 90 15.19 -26.91 1.58
N ALA A 91 16.41 -26.86 1.02
CA ALA A 91 17.59 -27.42 1.65
C ALA A 91 17.94 -26.70 2.96
N ALA A 92 17.82 -25.37 2.99
CA ALA A 92 18.05 -24.57 4.19
C ALA A 92 17.02 -24.89 5.30
N GLN A 93 15.74 -25.03 4.95
CA GLN A 93 14.69 -25.39 5.91
C GLN A 93 14.94 -26.76 6.52
N LYS A 94 15.25 -27.77 5.70
CA LYS A 94 15.60 -29.12 6.19
C LYS A 94 16.76 -29.10 7.18
N ALA A 95 17.84 -28.39 6.85
CA ALA A 95 19.00 -28.29 7.73
C ALA A 95 18.70 -27.57 9.07
N ILE A 96 17.69 -26.69 9.10
CA ILE A 96 17.22 -26.04 10.33
C ILE A 96 16.38 -27.00 11.15
N GLU A 97 15.48 -27.74 10.51
CA GLU A 97 14.62 -28.75 11.16
C GLU A 97 15.45 -29.88 11.78
N ASP A 98 16.44 -30.39 11.05
CA ASP A 98 17.35 -31.44 11.53
C ASP A 98 18.13 -31.00 12.77
N LYS A 99 18.53 -29.72 12.83
CA LYS A 99 19.23 -29.13 14.00
C LYS A 99 18.31 -28.85 15.17
N ALA A 100 17.01 -28.67 14.94
CA ALA A 100 16.05 -28.41 16.00
C ALA A 100 15.60 -29.69 16.72
N ASN A 101 15.63 -30.83 16.03
CA ASN A 101 15.19 -32.13 16.53
C ASN A 101 16.30 -32.96 17.19
N ASN A 102 17.54 -32.47 17.18
CA ASN A 102 18.73 -33.13 17.72
C ASN A 102 19.33 -32.32 18.87
#